data_AF-A0A6P8AWR8-F1
#
_entry.id   AF-A0A6P8AWR8-F1
#
_cell.length_a   1.000
_cell.length_b   1.000
_cell.length_c   1.000
_cell.angle_alpha   90.00
_cell.angle_beta   90.00
_cell.angle_gamma   90.00
#
_symmetry.space_group_name_H-M   'P 1'
#
loop_
_entity.id
_entity.type
_entity.pdbx_description
1 polymer ?
#
loop_
_entity_poly.entity_id
_entity_poly.type
_entity_poly.pdbx_seq_one_letter_code
_entity_poly.pdbx_strand_id
1 'polypeptide(L)'
;MQYSSILSTSMAIFSLFSVAAATNTDPFKVTLPDILYRVDETNSRQVLKDQGIMRSNVLFTSDLQAARNAASKVKISSTGEPVLSAWVYYIKTAGMETKFNFVRGVGNSAIKEFQSTDIIPLTHIIKAEAIATNGAVTPRKRNGYAFTWMQLKEERG
;
A
#
# COMPACT_ATOMS: atom_id res chain seq x y z
N MET A 1 76.81 5.40 13.66
CA MET A 1 76.37 6.51 12.81
C MET A 1 74.97 6.21 12.31
N GLN A 2 74.06 7.19 12.43
CA GLN A 2 72.71 7.18 11.86
C GLN A 2 72.77 7.04 10.31
N TYR A 3 71.76 6.43 9.68
CA TYR A 3 70.81 7.11 8.78
C TYR A 3 69.61 6.19 8.50
N SER A 4 68.43 6.79 8.59
CA SER A 4 67.11 6.23 8.33
C SER A 4 66.82 6.11 6.84
N SER A 5 65.93 5.18 6.45
CA SER A 5 64.90 5.47 5.44
C SER A 5 63.67 4.58 5.66
N ILE A 6 62.55 5.25 5.92
CA ILE A 6 61.18 4.76 5.96
C ILE A 6 60.65 4.76 4.52
N LEU A 7 59.82 3.78 4.14
CA LEU A 7 58.73 3.79 3.13
C LEU A 7 58.45 2.31 2.79
N SER A 8 57.24 1.78 2.66
CA SER A 8 55.87 2.26 2.80
C SER A 8 54.97 1.01 2.73
N THR A 9 53.94 0.96 3.57
CA THR A 9 52.61 0.30 3.40
C THR A 9 52.49 -0.89 2.43
N SER A 10 51.95 -2.03 2.84
CA SER A 10 50.51 -2.15 3.16
C SER A 10 50.20 -3.44 3.91
N MET A 11 49.50 -3.35 5.05
CA MET A 11 48.78 -4.48 5.61
C MET A 11 47.56 -4.76 4.74
N ALA A 12 47.45 -5.97 4.19
CA ALA A 12 46.18 -6.46 3.67
C ALA A 12 45.27 -6.75 4.88
N ILE A 13 44.45 -5.77 5.27
CA ILE A 13 43.27 -6.06 6.07
C ILE A 13 42.30 -6.72 5.11
N PHE A 14 42.29 -8.05 5.08
CA PHE A 14 41.13 -8.78 4.61
C PHE A 14 40.00 -8.46 5.60
N SER A 15 39.20 -7.45 5.25
CA SER A 15 37.96 -7.15 5.93
C SER A 15 36.99 -8.29 5.61
N LEU A 16 37.09 -9.36 6.40
CA LEU A 16 35.95 -10.20 6.69
C LEU A 16 34.90 -9.29 7.35
N PHE A 17 33.62 -9.54 7.06
CA PHE A 17 32.44 -8.75 7.45
C PHE A 17 32.01 -7.70 6.42
N SER A 18 31.48 -8.18 5.30
CA SER A 18 30.11 -7.75 4.96
C SER A 18 29.20 -8.92 5.32
N VAL A 19 28.81 -8.98 6.58
CA VAL A 19 27.51 -9.57 6.88
C VAL A 19 26.54 -8.63 6.18
N ALA A 20 26.15 -8.97 4.94
CA ALA A 20 24.89 -8.49 4.40
C ALA A 20 23.91 -8.71 5.53
N ALA A 21 23.32 -7.63 6.05
CA ALA A 21 22.40 -7.70 7.16
C ALA A 21 21.44 -8.84 6.84
N ALA A 22 21.61 -9.97 7.54
CA ALA A 22 20.59 -10.97 7.62
C ALA A 22 19.44 -10.14 8.16
N THR A 23 18.49 -9.83 7.28
CA THR A 23 17.25 -9.22 7.67
C THR A 23 16.82 -10.00 8.88
N ASN A 24 16.73 -9.31 10.01
CA ASN A 24 16.26 -9.87 11.26
C ASN A 24 14.76 -10.14 11.04
N THR A 25 14.47 -11.08 10.15
CA THR A 25 13.15 -11.62 9.88
C THR A 25 12.89 -12.49 11.07
N ASP A 26 12.42 -11.84 12.13
CA ASP A 26 11.58 -12.48 13.12
C ASP A 26 10.67 -13.46 12.35
N PRO A 27 10.86 -14.78 12.54
CA PRO A 27 10.15 -15.79 11.74
C PRO A 27 8.62 -15.75 11.99
N PHE A 28 8.17 -14.96 12.97
CA PHE A 28 6.77 -14.73 13.28
C PHE A 28 6.22 -13.41 12.72
N LYS A 29 7.07 -12.52 12.17
CA LYS A 29 6.61 -11.29 11.52
C LYS A 29 6.09 -11.61 10.13
N VAL A 30 4.77 -11.49 9.97
CA VAL A 30 4.12 -11.56 8.67
C VAL A 30 4.68 -10.47 7.77
N THR A 31 5.29 -10.87 6.66
CA THR A 31 5.79 -9.93 5.65
C THR A 31 4.64 -9.11 5.07
N LEU A 32 4.83 -7.79 5.09
CA LEU A 32 3.89 -6.84 4.51
C LEU A 32 3.98 -6.92 2.98
N PRO A 33 2.85 -7.11 2.25
CA PRO A 33 2.85 -7.07 0.79
C PRO A 33 3.19 -5.67 0.26
N ASP A 34 3.73 -5.56 -0.96
CA ASP A 34 4.06 -4.27 -1.59
C ASP A 34 2.86 -3.33 -1.76
N ILE A 35 1.68 -3.92 -1.96
CA ILE A 35 0.42 -3.21 -2.12
C ILE A 35 -0.63 -3.81 -1.19
N LEU A 36 -1.31 -2.93 -0.46
CA LEU A 36 -2.51 -3.24 0.29
C LEU A 36 -3.73 -2.54 -0.33
N TYR A 37 -4.90 -3.13 -0.13
CA TYR A 37 -6.15 -2.62 -0.65
C TYR A 37 -7.08 -2.19 0.48
N ARG A 38 -7.68 -1.01 0.33
CA ARG A 38 -8.66 -0.46 1.26
C ARG A 38 -9.98 -0.23 0.57
N VAL A 39 -11.05 -0.76 1.14
CA VAL A 39 -12.41 -0.45 0.73
C VAL A 39 -12.93 0.75 1.51
N ASP A 40 -13.32 1.83 0.85
CA ASP A 40 -13.92 2.99 1.51
C ASP A 40 -15.09 3.58 0.72
N GLU A 41 -16.02 4.21 1.42
CA GLU A 41 -17.13 4.95 0.80
C GLU A 41 -16.74 6.38 0.46
N THR A 42 -15.72 6.93 1.14
CA THR A 42 -15.20 8.26 0.82
C THR A 42 -14.72 8.28 -0.63
N ASN A 43 -15.25 9.21 -1.41
CA ASN A 43 -14.87 9.35 -2.81
C ASN A 43 -13.41 9.83 -2.94
N SER A 44 -12.82 9.53 -4.10
CA SER A 44 -11.41 9.79 -4.30
C SER A 44 -11.04 11.27 -4.32
N ARG A 45 -11.96 12.17 -4.71
CA ARG A 45 -11.75 13.63 -4.65
C ARG A 45 -11.61 14.13 -3.22
N GLN A 46 -12.38 13.57 -2.29
CA GLN A 46 -12.31 13.93 -0.89
C GLN A 46 -11.00 13.43 -0.27
N VAL A 47 -10.59 12.19 -0.56
CA VAL A 47 -9.26 11.67 -0.14
C VAL A 47 -8.11 12.53 -0.68
N LEU A 48 -8.21 13.03 -1.92
CA LEU A 48 -7.26 14.00 -2.47
C LEU A 48 -7.22 15.30 -1.66
N LYS A 49 -8.39 15.86 -1.36
CA LYS A 49 -8.52 17.09 -0.59
C LYS A 49 -7.95 16.92 0.83
N ASP A 50 -8.23 15.79 1.45
CA ASP A 50 -7.80 15.45 2.81
C ASP A 50 -6.31 15.07 2.91
N GLN A 51 -5.58 15.06 1.79
CA GLN A 51 -4.18 14.63 1.72
C GLN A 51 -3.97 13.18 2.19
N GLY A 52 -4.95 12.30 1.98
CA GLY A 52 -4.86 10.87 2.25
C GLY A 52 -6.06 10.30 3.01
N ILE A 53 -5.85 9.16 3.68
CA ILE A 53 -6.83 8.52 4.55
C ILE A 53 -6.51 8.93 5.99
N MET A 54 -7.29 9.87 6.51
CA MET A 54 -7.04 10.52 7.81
C MET A 54 -7.58 9.73 9.01
N ARG A 55 -8.13 8.53 8.79
CA ARG A 55 -8.61 7.65 9.86
C ARG A 55 -7.49 6.72 10.32
N SER A 56 -7.38 6.49 11.63
CA SER A 56 -6.55 5.43 12.21
C SER A 56 -7.35 4.14 12.39
N ASN A 57 -6.66 3.04 12.72
CA ASN A 57 -7.28 1.73 12.99
C ASN A 57 -8.10 1.16 11.84
N VAL A 58 -7.73 1.52 10.61
CA VAL A 58 -8.47 1.14 9.40
C VAL A 58 -7.99 -0.22 8.90
N LEU A 59 -8.91 -1.05 8.39
CA LEU A 59 -8.59 -2.37 7.86
C LEU A 59 -8.25 -2.33 6.37
N PHE A 60 -7.21 -3.08 6.03
CA PHE A 60 -6.65 -3.30 4.70
C PHE A 60 -6.53 -4.79 4.43
N THR A 61 -6.60 -5.18 3.16
CA THR A 61 -6.41 -6.57 2.72
C THR A 61 -5.27 -6.67 1.72
N SER A 62 -4.55 -7.79 1.72
CA SER A 62 -3.56 -8.13 0.71
C SER A 62 -4.16 -8.61 -0.61
N ASP A 63 -5.47 -8.86 -0.66
CA ASP A 63 -6.13 -9.49 -1.79
C ASP A 63 -7.09 -8.53 -2.52
N LEU A 64 -6.78 -8.25 -3.79
CA LEU A 64 -7.56 -7.34 -4.62
C LEU A 64 -8.97 -7.87 -4.91
N GLN A 65 -9.10 -9.18 -5.16
CA GLN A 65 -10.40 -9.76 -5.50
C GLN A 65 -11.33 -9.72 -4.28
N ALA A 66 -10.80 -10.01 -3.08
CA ALA A 66 -11.49 -9.85 -1.83
C ALA A 66 -11.91 -8.39 -1.60
N ALA A 67 -11.02 -7.43 -1.87
CA ALA A 67 -11.34 -6.01 -1.76
C ALA A 67 -12.48 -5.59 -2.70
N ARG A 68 -12.44 -5.99 -3.98
CA ARG A 68 -13.51 -5.68 -4.95
C ARG A 68 -14.83 -6.35 -4.59
N ASN A 69 -14.79 -7.62 -4.17
CA ASN A 69 -15.96 -8.35 -3.71
C ASN A 69 -16.58 -7.74 -2.46
N ALA A 70 -15.77 -7.21 -1.55
CA ALA A 70 -16.25 -6.48 -0.37
C ALA A 70 -16.83 -5.12 -0.79
N ALA A 71 -16.15 -4.38 -1.67
CA ALA A 71 -16.60 -3.08 -2.16
C ALA A 71 -17.95 -3.14 -2.88
N SER A 72 -18.23 -4.20 -3.66
CA SER A 72 -19.52 -4.35 -4.34
C SER A 72 -20.69 -4.52 -3.37
N LYS A 73 -20.44 -5.02 -2.16
CA LYS A 73 -21.46 -5.33 -1.15
C LYS A 73 -21.72 -4.21 -0.15
N VAL A 74 -21.00 -3.09 -0.23
CA VAL A 74 -21.14 -1.98 0.73
C VAL A 74 -22.52 -1.32 0.62
N LYS A 75 -22.99 -1.09 -0.61
CA LYS A 75 -24.35 -0.62 -0.89
C LYS A 75 -25.14 -1.70 -1.63
N ILE A 76 -26.44 -1.73 -1.40
CA ILE A 76 -27.38 -2.60 -2.10
C ILE A 76 -28.23 -1.74 -3.02
N SER A 77 -28.32 -2.13 -4.30
CA SER A 77 -29.23 -1.48 -5.24
C SER A 77 -30.64 -2.04 -5.05
N SER A 78 -31.62 -1.17 -4.80
CA SER A 78 -33.03 -1.55 -4.68
C SER A 78 -33.71 -1.78 -6.03
N THR A 79 -33.15 -1.26 -7.12
CA THR A 79 -33.72 -1.31 -8.47
C THR A 79 -33.12 -2.42 -9.34
N GLY A 80 -32.16 -3.19 -8.82
CA GLY A 80 -31.41 -4.20 -9.58
C GLY A 80 -30.35 -3.61 -10.53
N GLU A 81 -30.41 -2.30 -10.81
CA GLU A 81 -29.45 -1.62 -11.67
C GLU A 81 -28.09 -1.46 -10.97
N PRO A 82 -26.96 -1.61 -11.69
CA PRO A 82 -25.63 -1.36 -11.13
C PRO A 82 -25.45 0.11 -10.75
N VAL A 83 -25.23 0.37 -9.46
CA VAL A 83 -24.90 1.71 -8.94
C VAL A 83 -23.52 1.67 -8.28
N LEU A 84 -22.88 2.84 -8.15
CA LEU A 84 -21.62 2.94 -7.41
C LEU A 84 -21.82 2.50 -5.95
N SER A 85 -21.08 1.47 -5.54
CA SER A 85 -21.16 0.88 -4.21
C SER A 85 -20.10 1.50 -3.28
N ALA A 86 -18.82 1.28 -3.58
CA ALA A 86 -17.69 1.81 -2.83
C ALA A 86 -16.43 1.95 -3.70
N TRP A 87 -15.33 2.34 -3.07
CA TRP A 87 -14.04 2.54 -3.69
C TRP A 87 -13.00 1.58 -3.17
N VAL A 88 -12.11 1.11 -4.04
CA VAL A 88 -10.92 0.33 -3.68
C VAL A 88 -9.68 1.19 -3.89
N TYR A 89 -9.01 1.55 -2.81
CA TYR A 89 -7.75 2.29 -2.80
C TYR A 89 -6.56 1.34 -2.75
N TYR A 90 -5.56 1.63 -3.56
CA TYR A 90 -4.31 0.89 -3.67
C TYR A 90 -3.24 1.61 -2.88
N ILE A 91 -2.62 0.95 -1.90
CA ILE A 91 -1.70 1.57 -0.95
C ILE A 91 -0.32 0.94 -1.09
N LYS A 92 0.68 1.74 -1.45
CA LYS A 92 2.10 1.37 -1.44
C LYS A 92 2.59 1.26 0.00
N THR A 93 3.10 0.10 0.36
CA THR A 93 3.54 -0.17 1.74
C THR A 93 5.01 0.13 2.00
N ALA A 94 5.85 0.19 0.97
CA ALA A 94 7.26 0.52 1.13
C ALA A 94 7.44 1.90 1.79
N GLY A 95 8.15 1.94 2.93
CA GLY A 95 8.32 3.12 3.78
C GLY A 95 7.19 3.34 4.81
N MET A 96 6.23 2.42 4.92
CA MET A 96 5.10 2.45 5.86
C MET A 96 5.00 1.17 6.70
N GLU A 97 6.07 0.37 6.76
CA GLU A 97 6.07 -0.96 7.36
C GLU A 97 5.70 -0.92 8.86
N THR A 98 6.10 0.14 9.56
CA THR A 98 5.78 0.36 10.99
C THR A 98 4.35 0.83 11.24
N LYS A 99 3.62 1.21 10.19
CA LYS A 99 2.25 1.73 10.30
C LYS A 99 1.17 0.67 10.16
N PHE A 100 1.55 -0.59 9.88
CA PHE A 100 0.61 -1.69 9.69
C PHE A 100 0.87 -2.82 10.66
N ASN A 101 -0.17 -3.23 11.37
CA ASN A 101 -0.16 -4.42 12.18
C ASN A 101 -0.93 -5.53 11.45
N PHE A 102 -0.35 -6.73 11.42
CA PHE A 102 -1.09 -7.90 10.98
C PHE A 102 -2.21 -8.21 11.99
N VAL A 103 -3.43 -8.40 11.50
CA VAL A 103 -4.60 -8.69 12.34
C VAL A 103 -4.91 -10.18 12.30
N ARG A 104 -5.15 -10.71 11.10
CA ARG A 104 -5.51 -12.11 10.89
C ARG A 104 -5.31 -12.54 9.44
N GLY A 105 -5.12 -13.83 9.26
CA GLY A 105 -5.30 -14.51 7.99
C GLY A 105 -6.59 -15.34 8.05
N VAL A 106 -7.29 -15.48 6.93
CA VAL A 106 -8.49 -16.33 6.89
C VAL A 106 -8.05 -17.78 6.70
N GLY A 107 -7.65 -18.49 7.77
CA GLY A 107 -7.15 -19.88 7.68
C GLY A 107 -5.81 -20.00 6.93
N ASN A 108 -5.63 -21.03 6.10
CA ASN A 108 -4.48 -21.19 5.18
C ASN A 108 -4.49 -20.21 3.98
N SER A 109 -5.35 -19.18 4.00
CA SER A 109 -5.60 -18.35 2.82
C SER A 109 -4.49 -17.36 2.53
N ALA A 110 -4.30 -17.11 1.23
CA ALA A 110 -3.50 -16.00 0.69
C ALA A 110 -4.00 -14.60 1.13
N ILE A 111 -5.20 -14.53 1.70
CA ILE A 111 -5.82 -13.28 2.17
C ILE A 111 -5.33 -12.97 3.59
N LYS A 112 -4.57 -11.88 3.71
CA LYS A 112 -4.08 -11.33 4.97
C LYS A 112 -4.73 -9.97 5.21
N GLU A 113 -5.20 -9.74 6.42
CA GLU A 113 -5.75 -8.46 6.85
C GLU A 113 -4.74 -7.71 7.74
N PHE A 114 -4.61 -6.42 7.47
CA PHE A 114 -3.72 -5.51 8.18
C PHE A 114 -4.52 -4.32 8.70
N GLN A 115 -4.15 -3.81 9.86
CA GLN A 115 -4.75 -2.62 10.46
C GLN A 115 -3.72 -1.50 10.51
N SER A 116 -4.10 -0.29 10.10
CA SER A 116 -3.22 0.87 10.26
C SER A 116 -3.19 1.34 11.71
N THR A 117 -2.03 1.74 12.20
CA THR A 117 -1.87 2.38 13.52
C THR A 117 -2.00 3.90 13.45
N ASP A 118 -1.97 4.47 12.26
CA ASP A 118 -1.91 5.91 12.00
C ASP A 118 -2.51 6.23 10.62
N ILE A 119 -2.52 7.51 10.25
CA ILE A 119 -3.01 8.01 8.97
C ILE A 119 -2.18 7.50 7.79
N ILE A 120 -2.84 7.31 6.64
CA ILE A 120 -2.18 6.97 5.39
C ILE A 120 -2.07 8.23 4.53
N PRO A 121 -0.87 8.78 4.35
CA PRO A 121 -0.68 9.99 3.57
C PRO A 121 -0.90 9.73 2.08
N LEU A 122 -1.29 10.79 1.36
CA LEU A 122 -1.63 10.74 -0.06
C LEU A 122 -0.55 10.12 -0.95
N THR A 123 0.72 10.36 -0.60
CA THR A 123 1.90 9.88 -1.33
C THR A 123 2.00 8.35 -1.40
N HIS A 124 1.32 7.63 -0.51
CA HIS A 124 1.27 6.18 -0.49
C HIS A 124 0.02 5.60 -1.15
N ILE A 125 -0.94 6.43 -1.54
CA ILE A 125 -2.11 5.98 -2.32
C ILE A 125 -1.68 6.00 -3.79
N ILE A 126 -1.83 4.89 -4.53
CA ILE A 126 -1.36 4.74 -5.92
C ILE A 126 -2.52 4.83 -6.94
N LYS A 127 -3.73 4.47 -6.53
CA LYS A 127 -4.91 4.40 -7.39
C LYS A 127 -6.17 4.30 -6.53
N ALA A 128 -7.29 4.75 -7.10
CA ALA A 128 -8.62 4.43 -6.60
C ALA A 128 -9.51 3.87 -7.72
N GLU A 129 -10.21 2.77 -7.46
CA GLU A 129 -11.20 2.17 -8.36
C GLU A 129 -12.60 2.28 -7.78
N ALA A 130 -13.53 2.86 -8.55
CA ALA A 130 -14.94 2.90 -8.19
C ALA A 130 -15.62 1.56 -8.58
N ILE A 131 -16.20 0.87 -7.60
CA ILE A 131 -16.79 -0.47 -7.77
C ILE A 131 -18.31 -0.38 -7.70
N ALA A 132 -18.98 -0.92 -8.71
CA ALA A 132 -20.45 -1.02 -8.73
C ALA A 132 -20.95 -2.18 -7.86
N THR A 133 -22.25 -2.16 -7.54
CA THR A 133 -22.94 -3.21 -6.77
C THR A 133 -22.85 -4.60 -7.40
N ASN A 134 -22.70 -4.68 -8.73
CA ASN A 134 -22.49 -5.93 -9.46
C ASN A 134 -21.00 -6.37 -9.52
N GLY A 135 -20.09 -5.68 -8.83
CA GLY A 135 -18.66 -5.98 -8.81
C GLY A 135 -17.87 -5.44 -10.00
N ALA A 136 -18.52 -4.84 -11.00
CA ALA A 136 -17.83 -4.22 -12.11
C ALA A 136 -17.06 -2.98 -11.64
N VAL A 137 -15.84 -2.83 -12.13
CA VAL A 137 -15.12 -1.55 -12.03
C VAL A 137 -15.86 -0.56 -12.93
N THR A 138 -16.41 0.50 -12.35
CA THR A 138 -17.18 1.49 -13.10
C THR A 138 -16.23 2.33 -13.96
N PRO A 139 -16.30 2.26 -15.30
CA PRO A 139 -15.47 3.09 -16.16
C PRO A 139 -15.91 4.56 -16.08
N ARG A 140 -14.95 5.47 -16.26
CA ARG A 140 -15.13 6.93 -16.27
C ARG A 140 -16.24 7.36 -17.25
N LYS A 141 -17.45 7.65 -16.77
CA LYS A 141 -18.41 8.47 -17.52
C LYS A 141 -18.21 9.94 -17.14
N ARG A 142 -17.31 10.64 -17.86
CA ARG A 142 -17.09 12.11 -17.96
C ARG A 142 -17.11 13.02 -16.69
N ASN A 143 -17.49 12.54 -15.50
CA ASN A 143 -17.78 13.33 -14.30
C ASN A 143 -17.17 12.72 -13.01
N GLY A 144 -15.85 12.43 -13.02
CA GLY A 144 -15.17 11.70 -11.92
C GLY A 144 -15.54 10.21 -11.99
N TYR A 145 -14.66 9.25 -11.73
CA TYR A 145 -14.48 8.72 -10.38
C TYR A 145 -13.44 7.56 -10.43
N ALA A 146 -12.32 7.74 -11.11
CA ALA A 146 -11.16 6.86 -10.98
C ALA A 146 -9.93 7.65 -11.42
N PHE A 147 -8.88 7.70 -10.60
CA PHE A 147 -7.59 8.25 -11.01
C PHE A 147 -6.50 7.22 -10.76
N THR A 148 -5.59 7.15 -11.72
CA THR A 148 -4.26 6.56 -11.58
C THR A 148 -3.31 7.75 -11.46
N TRP A 149 -2.42 7.81 -10.46
CA TRP A 149 -1.58 9.01 -10.29
C TRP A 149 -0.66 9.33 -11.46
N MET A 150 -0.38 8.36 -12.33
CA MET A 150 0.32 8.60 -13.59
C MET A 150 -0.41 9.60 -14.51
N GLN A 151 -1.74 9.70 -14.45
CA GLN A 151 -2.53 10.65 -15.24
C GLN A 151 -2.50 12.09 -14.68
N LEU A 152 -2.21 12.28 -13.39
CA LEU A 152 -2.20 13.61 -12.76
C LEU A 152 -0.91 14.41 -13.01
N LYS A 153 0.17 13.75 -13.45
CA LYS A 153 1.37 14.47 -13.91
C LYS A 153 1.17 15.13 -15.27
N GLU A 154 0.28 14.59 -16.10
CA GLU A 154 0.07 15.06 -17.47
C GLU A 154 -0.90 16.25 -17.52
N GLU A 155 -1.90 16.32 -16.63
CA GLU A 155 -2.81 17.48 -16.53
C GLU A 155 -2.22 18.69 -15.77
N ARG A 156 -0.96 18.60 -15.30
CA ARG A 156 -0.23 19.70 -14.62
C ARG A 156 0.95 20.24 -15.45
N GLY A 157 1.07 19.84 -16.71
CA GLY A 157 1.99 20.41 -17.69
C GLY A 157 1.38 21.60 -18.43
#